data_AF-Q72CJ2-F1
#
_entry.id   AF-Q72CJ2-F1
#
_cell.length_a   1.000
_cell.length_b   1.000
_cell.length_c   1.000
_cell.angle_alpha   90.00
_cell.angle_beta   90.00
_cell.angle_gamma   90.00
#
_symmetry.space_group_name_H-M   'P 1'
#
loop_
_entity.id
_entity.type
_entity.pdbx_description
1 polymer ?
#
loop_
_entity_poly.entity_id
_entity_poly.type
_entity_poly.pdbx_seq_one_letter_code
_entity_poly.pdbx_strand_id
1 'polypeptide(L)'
;MGHATEKAVTLMVAAICGDDMVDGEVESALADLIRVRAIQQFTPEQATGIIFCVKPILREEILPMYAGQEGFANYLAMESRVDSLCLMAFRMYSEDRERMHMLKVDEYKRRYAQIIRRAEMIVDRPAGEPE
;
A
#
# COMPACT_ATOMS: atom_id res chain seq x y z
N MET A 1 -6.47 -15.05 -1.21
CA MET A 1 -5.87 -13.99 -2.05
C MET A 1 -6.87 -13.45 -3.08
N GLY A 2 -7.51 -14.30 -3.91
CA GLY A 2 -8.48 -13.85 -4.93
C GLY A 2 -9.64 -12.98 -4.41
N HIS A 3 -10.38 -13.46 -3.40
CA HIS A 3 -11.55 -12.74 -2.88
C HIS A 3 -11.26 -11.37 -2.26
N ALA A 4 -10.07 -11.16 -1.69
CA ALA A 4 -9.69 -9.86 -1.14
C ALA A 4 -9.43 -8.84 -2.25
N THR A 5 -8.77 -9.28 -3.32
CA THR A 5 -8.55 -8.45 -4.53
C THR A 5 -9.86 -8.15 -5.23
N GLU A 6 -10.73 -9.15 -5.37
CA GLU A 6 -12.07 -9.00 -5.97
C GLU A 6 -12.90 -7.96 -5.21
N LYS A 7 -12.99 -8.09 -3.88
CA LYS A 7 -13.69 -7.13 -3.02
C LYS A 7 -13.12 -5.71 -3.17
N ALA A 8 -11.79 -5.57 -3.18
CA ALA A 8 -11.15 -4.27 -3.36
C ALA A 8 -11.51 -3.63 -4.71
N VAL A 9 -11.51 -4.40 -5.80
CA VAL A 9 -11.89 -3.93 -7.13
C VAL A 9 -13.36 -3.49 -7.16
N THR A 10 -14.28 -4.27 -6.59
CA THR A 10 -15.71 -3.92 -6.55
C THR A 10 -15.93 -2.60 -5.82
N LEU A 11 -15.31 -2.43 -4.65
CA LEU A 11 -15.44 -1.21 -3.84
C LEU A 11 -14.80 0.00 -4.54
N MET A 12 -13.66 -0.19 -5.21
CA MET A 12 -13.03 0.86 -6.01
C MET A 12 -13.93 1.32 -7.16
N VAL A 13 -14.59 0.39 -7.87
CA VAL A 13 -15.51 0.74 -8.95
C VAL A 13 -16.71 1.53 -8.41
N ALA A 14 -17.29 1.11 -7.28
CA ALA A 14 -18.37 1.85 -6.62
C ALA A 14 -17.94 3.28 -6.24
N ALA A 15 -16.73 3.42 -5.66
CA ALA A 15 -16.16 4.73 -5.33
C ALA A 15 -15.94 5.62 -6.57
N ILE A 16 -15.49 5.06 -7.70
CA ILE A 16 -15.32 5.80 -8.96
C ILE A 16 -16.66 6.33 -9.47
N CYS A 17 -17.73 5.53 -9.34
CA CYS A 17 -19.09 5.92 -9.70
C CYS A 17 -19.67 7.02 -8.79
N GLY A 18 -19.08 7.27 -7.61
CA GLY A 18 -19.52 8.31 -6.68
C GLY A 18 -20.55 7.83 -5.66
N ASP A 19 -20.56 6.54 -5.31
CA ASP A 19 -21.31 6.08 -4.14
C ASP A 19 -20.60 6.52 -2.85
N ASP A 20 -21.10 7.59 -2.21
CA ASP A 20 -20.56 8.15 -0.96
C ASP A 20 -20.72 7.20 0.26
N MET A 21 -21.44 6.09 0.11
CA MET A 21 -21.67 5.09 1.18
C MET A 21 -20.47 4.17 1.45
N VAL A 22 -19.35 4.33 0.73
CA VAL A 22 -18.31 3.28 0.64
C VAL A 22 -16.94 3.75 1.17
N ASP A 23 -16.77 4.99 1.62
CA ASP A 23 -15.45 5.57 1.91
C ASP A 23 -14.61 4.75 2.91
N GLY A 24 -15.20 4.32 4.03
CA GLY A 24 -14.47 3.53 5.05
C GLY A 24 -14.16 2.10 4.62
N GLU A 25 -15.04 1.48 3.83
CA GLU A 25 -14.82 0.12 3.32
C GLU A 25 -13.80 0.10 2.18
N VAL A 26 -13.84 1.13 1.33
CA VAL A 26 -12.85 1.37 0.27
C VAL A 26 -11.47 1.57 0.88
N GLU A 27 -11.36 2.42 1.90
CA GLU A 27 -10.07 2.66 2.56
C GLU A 27 -9.49 1.36 3.13
N SER A 28 -10.31 0.56 3.83
CA SER A 28 -9.87 -0.72 4.40
C SER A 28 -9.47 -1.72 3.32
N ALA A 29 -10.26 -1.89 2.27
CA ALA A 29 -9.97 -2.84 1.21
C ALA A 29 -8.73 -2.44 0.40
N LEU A 30 -8.55 -1.14 0.17
CA LEU A 30 -7.36 -0.58 -0.48
C LEU A 30 -6.12 -0.77 0.41
N ALA A 31 -6.23 -0.54 1.71
CA ALA A 31 -5.14 -0.75 2.66
C ALA A 31 -4.66 -2.20 2.65
N ASP A 32 -5.57 -3.18 2.66
CA ASP A 32 -5.21 -4.61 2.60
C ASP A 32 -4.48 -4.96 1.30
N LEU A 33 -4.99 -4.47 0.16
CA LEU A 33 -4.37 -4.68 -1.15
C LEU A 33 -2.95 -4.09 -1.20
N ILE A 34 -2.78 -2.87 -0.72
CA ILE A 34 -1.52 -2.14 -0.76
C ILE A 34 -0.50 -2.69 0.23
N ARG A 35 -0.93 -3.12 1.43
CA ARG A 35 -0.06 -3.73 2.44
C ARG A 35 0.64 -4.97 1.92
N VAL A 36 -0.10 -5.86 1.24
CA VAL A 36 0.47 -7.08 0.63
C VAL A 36 1.57 -6.69 -0.36
N ARG A 37 1.34 -5.66 -1.18
CA ARG A 37 2.33 -5.19 -2.16
C ARG A 37 3.55 -4.54 -1.52
N ALA A 38 3.37 -3.81 -0.42
CA ALA A 38 4.47 -3.25 0.36
C ALA A 38 5.38 -4.33 0.95
N ILE A 39 4.79 -5.41 1.48
CA ILE A 39 5.50 -6.58 2.00
C ILE A 39 6.27 -7.29 0.89
N GLN A 40 5.67 -7.40 -0.31
CA GLN A 40 6.30 -7.99 -1.50
C GLN A 40 7.41 -7.12 -2.11
N GLN A 41 7.71 -5.96 -1.53
CA GLN A 41 8.78 -5.05 -1.94
C GLN A 41 8.66 -4.52 -3.37
N PHE A 42 7.43 -4.41 -3.88
CA PHE A 42 7.19 -3.67 -5.13
C PHE A 42 7.63 -2.22 -5.01
N THR A 43 7.95 -1.57 -6.13
CA THR A 43 8.14 -0.11 -6.14
C THR A 43 6.81 0.59 -5.87
N PRO A 44 6.80 1.87 -5.44
CA PRO A 44 5.56 2.62 -5.29
C PRO A 44 4.71 2.61 -6.56
N GLU A 45 5.35 2.78 -7.73
CA GLU A 45 4.70 2.72 -9.04
C GLU A 45 4.02 1.37 -9.30
N GLN A 46 4.70 0.25 -9.01
CA GLN A 46 4.13 -1.08 -9.17
C GLN A 46 2.99 -1.35 -8.18
N ALA A 47 3.08 -0.80 -6.96
CA ALA A 47 2.08 -1.02 -5.93
C ALA A 47 0.77 -0.26 -6.20
N THR A 48 0.86 0.98 -6.68
CA THR A 48 -0.29 1.87 -6.90
C THR A 48 -0.76 1.91 -8.35
N GLY A 49 0.12 1.62 -9.31
CA GLY A 49 -0.16 1.74 -10.74
C GLY A 49 -1.33 0.90 -11.25
N ILE A 50 -1.66 -0.20 -10.56
CA ILE A 50 -2.83 -1.01 -10.91
C ILE A 50 -4.14 -0.21 -10.90
N ILE A 51 -4.23 0.83 -10.08
CA ILE A 51 -5.44 1.65 -9.93
C ILE A 51 -5.69 2.41 -11.24
N PHE A 52 -4.62 2.82 -11.93
CA PHE A 52 -4.70 3.48 -13.22
C PHE A 52 -5.07 2.56 -14.38
N CYS A 53 -5.03 1.23 -14.21
CA CYS A 53 -5.48 0.29 -15.24
C CYS A 53 -6.99 0.45 -15.56
N VAL A 54 -7.76 1.13 -14.71
CA VAL A 54 -9.15 1.44 -14.97
C VAL A 54 -9.33 2.60 -15.97
N LYS A 55 -8.36 3.51 -16.09
CA LYS A 55 -8.48 4.70 -16.94
C LYS A 55 -8.66 4.37 -18.43
N PRO A 56 -7.93 3.41 -19.02
CA PRO A 56 -8.20 2.96 -20.39
C PRO A 56 -9.64 2.47 -20.57
N ILE A 57 -10.16 1.69 -19.62
CA ILE A 57 -11.54 1.17 -19.66
C ILE A 57 -12.55 2.34 -19.60
N LEU A 58 -12.32 3.32 -18.72
CA LEU A 58 -13.15 4.53 -18.67
C LEU A 58 -13.13 5.27 -20.02
N ARG A 59 -11.98 5.41 -20.67
CA ARG A 59 -11.86 6.13 -21.94
C ARG A 59 -12.47 5.41 -23.13
N GLU A 60 -12.31 4.10 -23.19
CA GLU A 60 -12.75 3.29 -24.33
C GLU A 60 -14.23 2.96 -24.24
N GLU A 61 -14.72 2.60 -23.05
CA GLU A 61 -16.08 2.09 -22.87
C GLU A 61 -17.03 3.15 -22.33
N ILE A 62 -16.59 4.00 -21.39
CA ILE A 62 -17.48 4.90 -20.66
C ILE A 62 -17.59 6.26 -21.34
N LEU A 63 -16.47 6.88 -21.71
CA LEU A 63 -16.45 8.21 -22.34
C LEU A 63 -17.40 8.34 -23.56
N PRO A 64 -17.51 7.35 -24.47
CA PRO A 64 -18.44 7.46 -25.60
C PRO A 64 -19.92 7.58 -25.21
N MET A 65 -20.29 7.13 -24.01
CA MET A 65 -21.67 7.21 -23.49
C MET A 65 -22.03 8.59 -22.92
N TYR A 66 -21.03 9.43 -22.64
CA TYR A 66 -21.19 10.73 -21.95
C TYR A 66 -21.14 11.92 -22.94
N ALA A 67 -22.08 11.95 -23.88
CA ALA A 67 -22.19 13.04 -24.85
C ALA A 67 -22.69 14.36 -24.23
N GLY A 68 -22.13 15.50 -24.64
CA GLY A 68 -22.51 16.83 -24.15
C GLY A 68 -21.70 17.32 -22.94
N GLN A 69 -21.82 18.60 -22.59
CA GLN A 69 -20.96 19.23 -21.57
C GLN A 69 -21.15 18.66 -20.15
N GLU A 70 -22.40 18.40 -19.73
CA GLU A 70 -22.67 17.80 -18.42
C GLU A 70 -22.18 16.36 -18.34
N GLY A 71 -22.33 15.59 -19.43
CA GLY A 71 -21.79 14.24 -19.50
C GLY A 71 -20.27 14.22 -19.35
N PHE A 72 -19.58 15.09 -20.08
CA PHE A 72 -18.13 15.20 -20.00
C PHE A 72 -17.64 15.63 -18.61
N ALA A 73 -18.37 16.51 -17.92
CA ALA A 73 -18.04 16.90 -16.54
C ALA A 73 -18.14 15.71 -15.58
N ASN A 74 -19.18 14.88 -15.70
CA ASN A 74 -19.33 13.67 -14.89
C ASN A 74 -18.22 12.66 -15.15
N TYR A 75 -17.83 12.48 -16.42
CA TYR A 75 -16.69 11.64 -16.80
C TYR A 75 -15.38 12.12 -16.14
N LEU A 76 -15.11 13.42 -16.20
CA LEU A 76 -13.93 14.02 -15.55
C LEU A 76 -13.95 13.83 -14.03
N ALA A 77 -15.13 13.89 -13.40
CA ALA A 77 -15.26 13.59 -11.98
C ALA A 77 -14.88 12.13 -11.67
N MET A 78 -15.31 11.16 -12.49
CA MET A 78 -14.91 9.75 -12.34
C MET A 78 -13.39 9.58 -12.47
N GLU A 79 -12.75 10.16 -13.49
CA GLU A 79 -11.29 10.16 -13.65
C GLU A 79 -10.57 10.78 -12.43
N SER A 80 -11.11 11.88 -11.88
CA SER A 80 -10.54 12.54 -10.70
C SER A 80 -10.64 11.68 -9.44
N ARG A 81 -11.69 10.85 -9.31
CA ARG A 81 -11.82 9.88 -8.21
C ARG A 81 -10.79 8.77 -8.32
N VAL A 82 -10.46 8.30 -9.53
CA VAL A 82 -9.35 7.35 -9.75
C VAL A 82 -8.03 7.93 -9.23
N ASP A 83 -7.74 9.19 -9.55
CA ASP A 83 -6.52 9.86 -9.10
C ASP A 83 -6.47 9.99 -7.57
N SER A 84 -7.61 10.32 -6.96
CA SER A 84 -7.76 10.40 -5.50
C SER A 84 -7.53 9.05 -4.82
N LEU A 85 -8.08 7.96 -5.36
CA LEU A 85 -7.83 6.60 -4.88
C LEU A 85 -6.36 6.23 -5.00
N CYS A 86 -5.69 6.61 -6.10
CA CYS A 86 -4.27 6.34 -6.26
C CYS A 86 -3.41 7.10 -5.24
N LEU A 87 -3.73 8.36 -4.95
CA LEU A 87 -3.02 9.14 -3.93
C LEU A 87 -3.22 8.54 -2.53
N MET A 88 -4.43 8.08 -2.22
CA MET A 88 -4.72 7.38 -0.97
C MET A 88 -3.90 6.08 -0.85
N ALA A 89 -3.86 5.27 -1.90
CA ALA A 89 -3.04 4.07 -1.96
C ALA A 89 -1.55 4.36 -1.79
N PHE A 90 -1.04 5.44 -2.40
CA PHE A 90 0.35 5.85 -2.27
C PHE A 90 0.71 6.22 -0.83
N ARG A 91 -0.17 6.96 -0.15
CA ARG A 91 -0.02 7.26 1.28
C ARG A 91 0.09 5.97 2.10
N MET A 92 -0.87 5.06 1.96
CA MET A 92 -0.89 3.77 2.68
C MET A 92 0.39 2.96 2.43
N TYR A 93 0.82 2.87 1.17
CA TYR A 93 2.05 2.17 0.79
C TYR A 93 3.27 2.77 1.50
N SER A 94 3.37 4.09 1.51
CA SER A 94 4.49 4.81 2.11
C SER A 94 4.53 4.60 3.63
N GLU A 95 3.39 4.68 4.30
CA GLU A 95 3.28 4.40 5.74
C GLU A 95 3.70 2.96 6.07
N ASP A 96 3.24 1.97 5.30
CA ASP A 96 3.60 0.56 5.53
C ASP A 96 5.08 0.30 5.29
N ARG A 97 5.67 0.91 4.27
CA ARG A 97 7.12 0.84 4.03
C ARG A 97 7.92 1.48 5.14
N GLU A 98 7.50 2.65 5.62
CA GLU A 98 8.16 3.32 6.75
C GLU A 98 8.12 2.44 8.00
N ARG A 99 6.96 1.86 8.33
CA ARG A 99 6.82 0.90 9.44
C ARG A 99 7.76 -0.29 9.29
N MET A 100 7.83 -0.88 8.09
CA MET A 100 8.77 -1.98 7.81
C MET A 100 10.24 -1.56 7.99
N HIS A 101 10.60 -0.35 7.58
CA HIS A 101 11.95 0.18 7.75
C HIS A 101 12.29 0.40 9.22
N MET A 102 11.38 0.97 10.01
CA MET A 102 11.55 1.14 11.46
C MET A 102 11.75 -0.21 12.17
N LEU A 103 10.94 -1.21 11.84
CA LEU A 103 11.06 -2.55 12.39
C LEU A 103 12.43 -3.18 12.10
N LYS A 104 12.94 -3.02 10.87
CA LYS A 104 14.29 -3.49 10.50
C LYS A 104 15.36 -2.78 11.33
N VAL A 105 15.29 -1.46 11.47
CA VAL A 105 16.25 -0.68 12.26
C VAL A 105 16.27 -1.13 13.72
N ASP A 106 15.11 -1.32 14.33
CA ASP A 106 15.01 -1.78 15.71
C ASP A 106 15.55 -3.21 15.89
N GLU A 107 15.29 -4.09 14.93
CA GLU A 107 15.86 -5.43 14.91
C GLU A 107 17.39 -5.40 14.81
N TYR A 108 17.96 -4.57 13.93
CA TYR A 108 19.40 -4.38 13.84
C TYR A 108 19.98 -3.91 15.18
N LYS A 109 19.42 -2.86 15.80
CA LYS A 109 19.88 -2.35 17.11
C LYS A 109 19.87 -3.45 18.18
N ARG A 110 18.80 -4.25 18.25
CA ARG A 110 18.69 -5.37 19.20
C ARG A 110 19.78 -6.43 18.95
N ARG A 111 20.00 -6.82 17.69
CA ARG A 111 21.05 -7.79 17.32
C ARG A 111 22.44 -7.27 17.67
N TYR A 112 22.75 -6.01 17.35
CA TYR A 112 24.03 -5.37 17.71
C TYR A 112 24.26 -5.35 19.23
N ALA A 113 23.26 -4.92 20.01
CA ALA A 113 23.36 -4.91 21.47
C ALA A 113 23.54 -6.32 22.06
N GLN A 114 22.98 -7.36 21.43
CA GLN A 114 23.19 -8.74 21.84
C GLN A 114 24.62 -9.23 21.53
N ILE A 115 25.18 -8.84 20.39
CA ILE A 115 26.57 -9.15 20.02
C ILE A 115 27.55 -8.51 21.01
N ILE A 116 27.39 -7.22 21.31
CA ILE A 116 28.24 -6.51 22.28
C ILE A 116 28.20 -7.19 23.64
N ARG A 117 27.01 -7.46 24.18
CA ARG A 117 26.85 -8.16 25.46
C ARG A 117 27.51 -9.55 25.47
N ARG A 118 27.43 -10.28 24.36
CA ARG A 118 28.12 -11.58 24.23
C ARG A 118 29.63 -11.44 24.17
N ALA A 119 30.15 -10.42 23.50
CA ALA A 119 31.57 -10.14 23.45
C ALA A 119 32.11 -9.77 24.85
N GLU A 120 31.40 -8.92 25.59
CA GLU A 120 31.73 -8.55 26.98
C GLU A 120 31.78 -9.80 27.88
N MET A 121 30.80 -10.71 27.80
CA MET A 121 30.81 -11.96 28.57
C MET A 121 31.97 -12.90 28.24
N ILE A 122 32.51 -12.87 27.00
CA ILE A 122 33.67 -13.68 26.60
C ILE A 122 34.96 -13.04 27.13
N VAL A 123 35.05 -11.71 27.12
CA VAL A 123 36.21 -10.94 27.61
C VAL A 123 36.30 -11.01 29.14
N ASP A 124 35.17 -10.97 29.84
CA ASP A 124 35.11 -11.08 31.31
C ASP A 124 35.28 -12.53 31.83
N ARG A 125 35.41 -13.53 30.95
CA ARG A 125 35.74 -14.89 31.38
C ARG A 125 37.23 -14.97 31.71
N PRO A 126 37.64 -15.20 32.97
CA PRO A 126 39.04 -15.20 33.33
C PRO A 126 39.79 -16.27 32.55
N ALA A 127 40.89 -15.87 31.91
CA ALA A 127 41.80 -16.78 31.24
C ALA A 127 42.53 -17.63 32.29
N GLY A 128 42.05 -18.86 32.49
CA GLY A 128 42.75 -19.93 33.20
C GLY A 128 42.54 -19.94 34.71
N GLU A 129 41.65 -20.82 35.18
CA GLU A 129 41.94 -21.59 36.39
C GLU A 129 42.49 -22.95 35.93
N PRO A 130 43.72 -23.33 36.32
CA PRO A 130 44.24 -24.67 36.05
C PRO A 130 43.49 -25.70 36.91
N GLU A 131 43.27 -26.90 36.34
CA GLU A 131 42.70 -28.08 37.02
C GLU A 131 43.51 -28.52 38.25
#